data_AF-A0A919XMY4-F1
#
_entry.id   AF-A0A919XMY4-F1
#
_cell.length_a   1.000
_cell.length_b   1.000
_cell.length_c   1.000
_cell.angle_alpha   90.00
_cell.angle_beta   90.00
_cell.angle_gamma   90.00
#
_symmetry.space_group_name_H-M   'P 1'
#
loop_
_entity.id
_entity.type
_entity.pdbx_description
1 polymer ?
#
loop_
_entity_poly.entity_id
_entity_poly.type
_entity_poly.pdbx_seq_one_letter_code
_entity_poly.pdbx_strand_id
1 'polypeptide(L)'
;MEPEFDKDGRPLPEPIHHLTDFSEKLHTEYVEYVQKDGIPMADNPIEQMRMIQKELKRFMMKYKFALQEVETKIKILQEEFQMLHDYNPIEHTKSRLKSPESILKKLMRKGGASSLEEIKETIRDIAGIRITCSFISDIYRISAMLQNQNDLKTLSVKDYIKNPKPNGYKSLHMIVEVPVFMSDHEESICVEIQIRTIAMDFWASLEHKIFYKYYETVPQRLIDDLKKAADTAYELDTTMEQLHHEMEDIKRANQSDGKEDFQLLIDNQPFRIPENLLNIISPKS
;
A
#
# COMPACT_ATOMS: atom_id res chain seq x y z
N MET A 1 34.28 20.96 6.02
CA MET A 1 33.71 19.76 5.39
C MET A 1 33.21 20.18 4.01
N GLU A 2 33.50 19.40 2.97
CA GLU A 2 32.88 19.64 1.65
C GLU A 2 31.39 19.26 1.71
N PRO A 3 30.48 20.01 1.07
CA PRO A 3 29.05 19.72 1.10
C PRO A 3 28.73 18.45 0.31
N GLU A 4 27.95 17.54 0.90
CA GLU A 4 27.43 16.35 0.21
C GLU A 4 26.19 16.70 -0.63
N PHE A 5 25.95 15.95 -1.71
CA PHE A 5 24.84 16.19 -2.65
C PHE A 5 23.96 14.96 -2.79
N ASP A 6 22.66 15.16 -3.05
CA ASP A 6 21.69 14.10 -3.29
C ASP A 6 21.85 13.47 -4.69
N LYS A 7 21.10 12.38 -4.92
CA LYS A 7 21.07 11.63 -6.19
C LYS A 7 20.62 12.45 -7.42
N ASP A 8 20.08 13.65 -7.21
CA ASP A 8 19.66 14.59 -8.25
C ASP A 8 20.61 15.80 -8.34
N GLY A 9 21.77 15.78 -7.66
CA GLY A 9 22.79 16.82 -7.70
C GLY A 9 22.49 18.06 -6.85
N ARG A 10 21.55 17.99 -5.90
CA ARG A 10 21.22 19.09 -4.99
C ARG A 10 22.01 18.96 -3.68
N PRO A 11 22.54 20.05 -3.11
CA PRO A 11 23.28 19.97 -1.84
C PRO A 11 22.35 19.45 -0.73
N LEU A 12 22.82 18.44 -0.01
CA LEU A 12 22.15 17.91 1.17
C LEU A 12 22.21 18.97 2.28
N PRO A 13 21.10 19.24 2.98
CA PRO A 13 21.14 20.14 4.13
C PRO A 13 22.08 19.57 5.20
N GLU A 14 22.89 20.42 5.83
CA GLU A 14 23.82 20.00 6.88
C GLU A 14 23.06 19.26 8.01
N PRO A 15 23.67 18.19 8.58
CA PRO A 15 23.08 17.47 9.69
C PRO A 15 22.89 18.43 10.89
N ILE A 16 21.63 18.63 11.29
CA ILE A 16 21.28 19.43 12.46
C ILE A 16 21.78 18.69 13.71
N HIS A 17 22.95 19.07 14.22
CA HIS A 17 23.60 18.41 15.34
C HIS A 17 22.97 18.66 16.72
N HIS A 18 21.90 19.45 16.82
CA HIS A 18 21.24 19.73 18.10
C HIS A 18 19.71 19.69 17.98
N LEU A 19 19.11 18.57 18.41
CA LEU A 19 17.66 18.41 18.58
C LEU A 19 17.07 19.41 19.60
N THR A 20 17.90 19.98 20.49
CA THR A 20 17.50 20.98 21.49
C THR A 20 17.29 22.37 20.89
N ASP A 21 18.22 22.84 20.04
CA ASP A 21 18.11 24.15 19.39
C ASP A 21 16.96 24.19 18.38
N PHE A 22 16.64 23.05 17.77
CA PHE A 22 15.53 22.91 16.82
C PHE A 22 14.15 23.04 17.49
N SER A 23 14.00 22.50 18.71
CA SER A 23 12.81 22.66 19.53
C SER A 23 12.58 24.13 19.90
N GLU A 24 13.64 24.84 20.28
CA GLU A 24 13.56 26.26 20.64
C GLU A 24 13.26 27.16 19.43
N LYS A 25 13.82 26.84 18.26
CA LYS A 25 13.56 27.60 17.02
C LYS A 25 12.13 27.44 16.52
N LEU A 26 11.62 26.20 16.48
CA LEU A 26 10.21 25.94 16.15
C LEU A 26 9.27 26.56 17.18
N HIS A 27 9.63 26.55 18.46
CA HIS A 27 8.84 27.21 19.49
C HIS A 27 8.81 28.73 19.27
N THR A 28 9.94 29.35 18.92
CA THR A 28 10.04 30.79 18.69
C THR A 28 9.27 31.22 17.44
N GLU A 29 9.43 30.53 16.31
CA GLU A 29 8.69 30.81 15.08
C GLU A 29 7.18 30.56 15.24
N TYR A 30 6.79 29.53 16.00
CA TYR A 30 5.39 29.27 16.32
C TYR A 30 4.78 30.35 17.21
N VAL A 31 5.51 30.85 18.21
CA VAL A 31 5.07 31.93 19.09
C VAL A 31 4.91 33.25 18.31
N GLU A 32 5.81 33.56 17.38
CA GLU A 32 5.67 34.74 16.51
C GLU A 32 4.50 34.63 15.51
N TYR A 33 4.28 33.44 14.94
CA TYR A 33 3.15 33.17 14.04
C TYR A 33 1.80 33.36 14.76
N VAL A 34 1.71 32.82 15.97
CA VAL A 34 0.54 32.91 16.85
C VAL A 34 0.21 34.35 17.27
N GLN A 35 1.21 35.23 17.38
CA GLN A 35 1.00 36.64 17.75
C GLN A 35 0.50 37.50 16.57
N LYS A 36 0.65 37.05 15.33
CA LYS A 36 0.31 37.83 14.12
C LYS A 36 -1.13 37.63 13.64
N ASP A 37 -1.68 36.43 13.75
CA ASP A 37 -3.05 36.12 13.35
C ASP A 37 -3.81 35.56 14.55
N GLY A 38 -4.74 36.37 15.10
CA GLY A 38 -5.46 36.10 16.35
C GLY A 38 -6.31 34.82 16.33
N ILE A 39 -5.66 33.67 16.53
CA ILE A 39 -6.32 32.43 16.92
C ILE A 39 -6.80 32.62 18.37
N PRO A 40 -8.08 32.34 18.71
CA PRO A 40 -8.55 32.45 20.08
C PRO A 40 -7.75 31.50 20.96
N MET A 41 -6.88 32.06 21.79
CA MET A 41 -6.09 31.29 22.75
C MET A 41 -7.01 30.78 23.84
N ALA A 42 -7.17 29.46 23.95
CA ALA A 42 -7.60 28.90 25.21
C ALA A 42 -6.50 29.16 26.23
N ASP A 43 -6.81 29.87 27.31
CA ASP A 43 -5.86 30.31 28.36
C ASP A 43 -5.17 29.14 29.11
N ASN A 44 -5.47 27.89 28.76
CA ASN A 44 -5.00 26.68 29.42
C ASN A 44 -4.17 25.78 28.48
N PRO A 45 -2.85 25.61 28.74
CA PRO A 45 -1.97 24.73 27.97
C PRO A 45 -2.46 23.27 27.86
N ILE A 46 -3.18 22.77 28.87
CA ILE A 46 -3.75 21.41 28.85
C ILE A 46 -4.87 21.30 27.82
N GLU A 47 -5.68 22.35 27.68
CA GLU A 47 -6.77 22.38 26.71
C GLU A 47 -6.24 22.46 25.28
N GLN A 48 -5.20 23.26 25.05
CA GLN A 48 -4.49 23.32 23.76
C GLN A 48 -3.93 21.94 23.37
N MET A 49 -3.24 21.27 24.30
CA MET A 49 -2.71 19.91 24.06
C MET A 49 -3.83 18.91 23.72
N ARG A 50 -4.98 19.01 24.39
CA ARG A 50 -6.15 18.16 24.09
C ARG A 50 -6.73 18.43 22.70
N MET A 51 -6.79 19.69 22.27
CA MET A 51 -7.25 20.05 20.93
C MET A 51 -6.32 19.49 19.85
N ILE A 52 -5.00 19.68 20.00
CA ILE A 52 -3.99 19.14 19.07
C ILE A 52 -4.08 17.61 19.00
N GLN A 53 -4.18 16.94 20.15
CA GLN A 53 -4.35 15.48 20.18
C GLN A 53 -5.62 15.02 19.46
N LYS A 54 -6.72 15.77 19.61
CA LYS A 54 -7.99 15.46 18.95
C LYS A 54 -7.90 15.63 17.44
N GLU A 55 -7.27 16.70 16.96
CA GLU A 55 -7.04 16.94 15.54
C GLU A 55 -6.14 15.88 14.92
N LEU A 56 -5.00 15.57 15.55
CA LEU A 56 -4.11 14.52 15.07
C LEU A 56 -4.79 13.15 15.05
N LYS A 57 -5.58 12.83 16.09
CA LYS A 57 -6.35 11.59 16.12
C LYS A 57 -7.36 11.54 14.98
N ARG A 58 -8.07 12.64 14.71
CA ARG A 58 -9.03 12.74 13.61
C ARG A 58 -8.32 12.60 12.25
N PHE A 59 -7.18 13.25 12.07
CA PHE A 59 -6.35 13.11 10.88
C PHE A 59 -5.96 11.64 10.62
N MET A 60 -5.38 10.97 11.62
CA MET A 60 -4.96 9.57 11.51
C MET A 60 -6.14 8.60 11.30
N MET A 61 -7.30 8.92 11.89
CA MET A 61 -8.50 8.08 11.80
C MET A 61 -9.03 7.98 10.37
N LYS A 62 -9.02 9.06 9.60
CA LYS A 62 -9.45 9.07 8.19
C LYS A 62 -8.67 8.04 7.35
N TYR A 63 -7.35 7.99 7.52
CA TYR A 63 -6.49 7.02 6.85
C TYR A 63 -6.72 5.59 7.32
N LYS A 64 -7.03 5.39 8.61
CA LYS A 64 -7.43 4.07 9.12
C LYS A 64 -8.72 3.59 8.44
N PHE A 65 -9.72 4.46 8.31
CA PHE A 65 -10.97 4.10 7.66
C PHE A 65 -10.80 3.84 6.16
N ALA A 66 -10.00 4.67 5.48
CA ALA A 66 -9.63 4.41 4.08
C ALA A 66 -8.96 3.05 3.88
N LEU A 67 -8.09 2.63 4.81
CA LEU A 67 -7.51 1.28 4.79
C LEU A 67 -8.58 0.19 4.90
N GLN A 68 -9.53 0.33 5.84
CA GLN A 68 -10.58 -0.67 6.06
C GLN A 68 -11.51 -0.83 4.85
N GLU A 69 -11.85 0.28 4.18
CA GLU A 69 -12.64 0.27 2.94
C GLU A 69 -11.93 -0.54 1.85
N VAL A 70 -10.64 -0.27 1.60
CA VAL A 70 -9.87 -0.98 0.58
C VAL A 70 -9.59 -2.43 0.99
N GLU A 71 -9.32 -2.71 2.26
CA GLU A 71 -9.18 -4.08 2.77
C GLU A 71 -10.44 -4.91 2.53
N THR A 72 -11.61 -4.32 2.75
CA THR A 72 -12.90 -4.97 2.51
C THR A 72 -13.06 -5.32 1.03
N LYS A 73 -12.74 -4.38 0.14
CA LYS A 73 -12.78 -4.59 -1.32
C LYS A 73 -11.85 -5.73 -1.75
N ILE A 74 -10.63 -5.77 -1.22
CA ILE A 74 -9.67 -6.84 -1.53
C ILE A 74 -10.13 -8.17 -0.98
N LYS A 75 -10.69 -8.19 0.24
CA LYS A 75 -11.25 -9.40 0.85
C LYS A 75 -12.41 -9.98 0.04
N ILE A 76 -13.31 -9.13 -0.47
CA ILE A 76 -14.41 -9.56 -1.36
C ILE A 76 -13.84 -10.23 -2.62
N LEU A 77 -12.83 -9.62 -3.27
CA LEU A 77 -12.17 -10.25 -4.41
C LEU A 77 -11.59 -11.62 -4.01
N GLN A 78 -10.89 -11.69 -2.89
CA GLN A 78 -10.28 -12.95 -2.40
C GLN A 78 -11.33 -14.05 -2.16
N GLU A 79 -12.48 -13.72 -1.57
CA GLU A 79 -13.58 -14.66 -1.32
C GLU A 79 -14.29 -15.08 -2.62
N GLU A 80 -14.54 -14.14 -3.53
CA GLU A 80 -15.11 -14.42 -4.86
C GLU A 80 -14.22 -15.42 -5.63
N PHE A 81 -12.91 -15.20 -5.61
CA PHE A 81 -11.94 -16.11 -6.21
C PHE A 81 -11.98 -17.52 -5.61
N GLN A 82 -12.07 -17.62 -4.29
CA GLN A 82 -12.13 -18.90 -3.62
C GLN A 82 -13.42 -19.68 -3.92
N MET A 83 -14.53 -18.98 -4.21
CA MET A 83 -15.83 -19.59 -4.50
C MET A 83 -16.00 -19.97 -5.98
N LEU A 84 -15.46 -19.16 -6.90
CA LEU A 84 -15.76 -19.27 -8.34
C LEU A 84 -14.61 -19.82 -9.19
N HIS A 85 -13.41 -19.94 -8.62
CA HIS A 85 -12.22 -20.31 -9.39
C HIS A 85 -11.41 -21.42 -8.73
N ASP A 86 -10.70 -22.18 -9.56
CA ASP A 86 -9.85 -23.30 -9.14
C ASP A 86 -8.64 -22.86 -8.29
N TYR A 87 -8.26 -21.58 -8.35
CA TYR A 87 -7.16 -21.02 -7.58
C TYR A 87 -7.43 -19.58 -7.14
N ASN A 88 -6.80 -19.16 -6.04
CA ASN A 88 -6.89 -17.80 -5.52
C ASN A 88 -5.62 -17.00 -5.88
N PRO A 89 -5.73 -15.89 -6.63
CA PRO A 89 -4.58 -15.05 -6.99
C PRO A 89 -4.01 -14.25 -5.81
N ILE A 90 -4.69 -14.17 -4.67
CA ILE A 90 -4.27 -13.43 -3.48
C ILE A 90 -3.89 -14.42 -2.37
N GLU A 91 -2.61 -14.46 -2.03
CA GLU A 91 -2.06 -15.31 -0.96
C GLU A 91 -2.29 -14.68 0.41
N HIS A 92 -1.92 -13.41 0.55
CA HIS A 92 -2.13 -12.65 1.77
C HIS A 92 -2.07 -11.14 1.55
N THR A 93 -2.68 -10.41 2.47
CA THR A 93 -2.65 -8.95 2.50
C THR A 93 -2.05 -8.46 3.83
N LYS A 94 -1.38 -7.30 3.79
CA LYS A 94 -0.88 -6.61 4.99
C LYS A 94 -1.17 -5.12 4.85
N SER A 95 -1.85 -4.53 5.82
CA SER A 95 -1.99 -3.08 5.91
C SER A 95 -0.99 -2.48 6.88
N ARG A 96 -0.70 -1.20 6.64
CA ARG A 96 0.13 -0.38 7.51
C ARG A 96 -0.37 1.05 7.50
N LEU A 97 -0.50 1.61 8.69
CA LEU A 97 -0.63 3.04 8.89
C LEU A 97 0.72 3.62 9.32
N LYS A 98 1.17 4.68 8.65
CA LYS A 98 2.43 5.36 8.97
C LYS A 98 2.32 6.06 10.34
N SER A 99 3.34 5.95 11.19
CA SER A 99 3.32 6.64 12.49
C SER A 99 3.49 8.16 12.30
N PRO A 100 2.96 9.00 13.21
CA PRO A 100 3.15 10.46 13.15
C PRO A 100 4.63 10.87 13.03
N GLU A 101 5.54 10.20 13.75
CA GLU A 101 6.97 10.48 13.68
C GLU A 101 7.54 10.13 12.30
N SER A 102 7.07 9.05 11.69
CA SER A 102 7.47 8.63 10.34
C SER A 102 6.90 9.56 9.25
N ILE A 103 5.73 10.15 9.49
CA ILE A 103 5.14 11.20 8.64
C ILE A 103 6.03 12.44 8.72
N LEU A 104 6.33 12.94 9.93
CA LEU A 104 7.18 14.11 10.15
C LEU A 104 8.58 13.95 9.50
N LYS A 105 9.25 12.83 9.72
CA LYS A 105 10.56 12.54 9.07
C LYS A 105 10.48 12.53 7.54
N LYS A 106 9.32 12.16 6.96
CA LYS A 106 9.13 12.17 5.50
C LYS A 106 8.79 13.57 4.98
N LEU A 107 8.06 14.38 5.75
CA LEU A 107 7.79 15.78 5.43
C LEU A 107 9.07 16.60 5.41
N MET A 108 9.92 16.45 6.43
CA MET A 108 11.18 17.19 6.52
C MET A 108 12.09 16.94 5.31
N ARG A 109 12.18 15.69 4.83
CA ARG A 109 12.91 15.34 3.61
C ARG A 109 12.32 15.92 2.32
N LYS A 110 11.07 16.39 2.37
CA LYS A 110 10.33 16.96 1.23
C LYS A 110 10.19 18.49 1.30
N GLY A 111 10.84 19.15 2.25
CA GLY A 111 10.78 20.61 2.41
C GLY A 111 9.82 21.10 3.49
N GLY A 112 9.21 20.21 4.27
CA GLY A 112 8.25 20.56 5.33
C GLY A 112 6.80 20.60 4.86
N ALA A 113 5.91 21.02 5.76
CA ALA A 113 4.53 21.37 5.48
C ALA A 113 4.04 22.33 6.58
N SER A 114 3.20 23.28 6.22
CA SER A 114 2.63 24.30 7.11
C SER A 114 1.22 23.96 7.60
N SER A 115 0.57 22.92 7.05
CA SER A 115 -0.80 22.49 7.42
C SER A 115 -1.02 20.98 7.26
N LEU A 116 -2.07 20.42 7.87
CA LEU A 116 -2.44 19.01 7.71
C LEU A 116 -2.88 18.68 6.27
N GLU A 117 -3.46 19.65 5.59
CA GLU A 117 -3.88 19.59 4.18
C GLU A 117 -2.65 19.42 3.27
N GLU A 118 -1.60 20.20 3.50
CA GLU A 118 -0.36 20.07 2.74
C GLU A 118 0.35 18.73 2.99
N ILE A 119 0.26 18.19 4.21
CA ILE A 119 0.74 16.84 4.52
C ILE A 119 0.02 15.80 3.66
N LYS A 120 -1.30 15.90 3.54
CA LYS A 120 -2.14 14.99 2.74
C LYS A 120 -1.77 15.04 1.27
N GLU A 121 -1.50 16.22 0.72
CA GLU A 121 -1.10 16.39 -0.68
C GLU A 121 0.33 15.87 -0.94
N THR A 122 1.23 16.07 0.03
CA THR A 122 2.66 15.78 -0.07
C THR A 122 2.98 14.29 0.20
N ILE A 123 2.27 13.65 1.12
CA ILE A 123 2.53 12.27 1.56
C ILE A 123 1.32 11.38 1.24
N ARG A 124 1.42 10.69 0.10
CA ARG A 124 0.37 9.80 -0.40
C ARG A 124 0.43 8.36 0.12
N ASP A 125 1.45 8.01 0.90
CA ASP A 125 1.69 6.67 1.49
C ASP A 125 1.46 6.65 3.02
N ILE A 126 0.56 7.48 3.55
CA ILE A 126 0.21 7.44 4.98
C ILE A 126 -0.53 6.13 5.28
N ALA A 127 -1.51 5.79 4.45
CA ALA A 127 -2.16 4.49 4.39
C ALA A 127 -1.50 3.63 3.30
N GLY A 128 -1.02 2.44 3.66
CA GLY A 128 -0.44 1.50 2.71
C GLY A 128 -1.02 0.09 2.86
N ILE A 129 -1.36 -0.54 1.73
CA ILE A 129 -1.74 -1.95 1.66
C ILE A 129 -0.73 -2.67 0.78
N ARG A 130 -0.32 -3.86 1.23
CA ARG A 130 0.45 -4.79 0.43
C ARG A 130 -0.41 -6.01 0.11
N ILE A 131 -0.49 -6.34 -1.17
CA ILE A 131 -1.14 -7.55 -1.67
C ILE A 131 -0.02 -8.45 -2.21
N THR A 132 0.07 -9.66 -1.66
CA THR A 132 0.97 -10.70 -2.15
C THR A 132 0.16 -11.68 -3.00
N CYS A 133 0.56 -11.84 -4.25
CA CYS A 133 -0.04 -12.73 -5.24
C CYS A 133 0.84 -13.96 -5.48
N SER A 134 0.23 -15.00 -6.05
CA SER A 134 0.93 -16.24 -6.42
C SER A 134 1.83 -16.00 -7.64
N PHE A 135 1.31 -15.39 -8.70
CA PHE A 135 2.04 -15.17 -9.96
C PHE A 135 2.13 -13.71 -10.40
N ILE A 136 2.97 -13.45 -11.41
CA ILE A 136 3.15 -12.10 -11.97
C ILE A 136 1.88 -11.65 -12.72
N SER A 137 1.23 -12.53 -13.48
CA SER A 137 -0.04 -12.22 -14.16
C SER A 137 -1.15 -11.83 -13.19
N ASP A 138 -1.22 -12.48 -12.02
CA ASP A 138 -2.18 -12.18 -10.96
C ASP A 138 -2.04 -10.75 -10.43
N ILE A 139 -0.80 -10.23 -10.38
CA ILE A 139 -0.55 -8.83 -10.00
C ILE A 139 -1.32 -7.88 -10.92
N TYR A 140 -1.24 -8.10 -12.23
CA TYR A 140 -1.92 -7.26 -13.21
C TYR A 140 -3.44 -7.49 -13.21
N ARG A 141 -3.88 -8.74 -12.98
CA ARG A 141 -5.30 -9.07 -12.84
C ARG A 141 -5.94 -8.34 -11.66
N ILE A 142 -5.35 -8.44 -10.47
CA ILE A 142 -5.84 -7.74 -9.27
C ILE A 142 -5.74 -6.22 -9.45
N SER A 143 -4.66 -5.72 -10.04
CA SER A 143 -4.54 -4.29 -10.34
C SER A 143 -5.65 -3.79 -11.25
N ALA A 144 -5.98 -4.52 -12.31
CA ALA A 144 -7.06 -4.16 -13.23
C ALA A 144 -8.43 -4.20 -12.52
N MET A 145 -8.70 -5.23 -11.71
CA MET A 145 -9.93 -5.35 -10.94
C MET A 145 -10.13 -4.17 -9.98
N LEU A 146 -9.08 -3.76 -9.26
CA LEU A 146 -9.14 -2.60 -8.37
C LEU A 146 -9.32 -1.28 -9.13
N GLN A 147 -8.65 -1.11 -10.28
CA GLN A 147 -8.80 0.08 -11.13
C GLN A 147 -10.20 0.22 -11.74
N ASN A 148 -10.90 -0.90 -11.95
CA ASN A 148 -12.25 -0.92 -12.49
C ASN A 148 -13.34 -0.63 -11.44
N GLN A 149 -13.00 -0.54 -10.15
CA GLN A 149 -13.96 -0.15 -9.13
C GLN A 149 -14.27 1.34 -9.24
N ASN A 150 -15.54 1.67 -9.39
CA ASN A 150 -16.02 3.03 -9.65
C ASN A 150 -15.72 4.04 -8.54
N ASP A 151 -15.59 3.57 -7.30
CA ASP A 151 -15.30 4.38 -6.11
C ASP A 151 -13.81 4.41 -5.74
N LEU A 152 -12.93 3.76 -6.51
CA LEU A 152 -11.48 3.83 -6.36
C LEU A 152 -10.88 4.64 -7.52
N LYS A 153 -10.62 5.92 -7.30
CA LYS A 153 -10.00 6.76 -8.32
C LYS A 153 -8.49 6.54 -8.34
N THR A 154 -7.98 5.99 -9.43
CA THR A 154 -6.53 5.76 -9.58
C THR A 154 -5.80 7.08 -9.91
N LEU A 155 -4.91 7.50 -9.01
CA LEU A 155 -4.11 8.72 -9.17
C LEU A 155 -2.77 8.47 -9.86
N SER A 156 -2.15 7.32 -9.63
CA SER A 156 -0.91 6.94 -10.30
C SER A 156 -0.66 5.45 -10.25
N VAL A 157 -0.05 4.91 -11.31
CA VAL A 157 0.47 3.54 -11.36
C VAL A 157 1.95 3.61 -11.72
N LYS A 158 2.81 2.96 -10.93
CA LYS A 158 4.24 2.81 -11.18
C LYS A 158 4.58 1.33 -11.24
N ASP A 159 4.96 0.88 -12.41
CA ASP A 159 5.29 -0.51 -12.68
C ASP A 159 6.81 -0.74 -12.58
N TYR A 160 7.25 -1.15 -11.38
CA TYR A 160 8.64 -1.56 -11.15
C TYR A 160 8.89 -3.03 -11.50
N ILE A 161 7.88 -3.78 -11.95
CA ILE A 161 8.10 -5.14 -12.48
C ILE A 161 8.69 -4.99 -13.88
N LYS A 162 8.05 -4.16 -14.71
CA LYS A 162 8.51 -3.81 -16.05
C LYS A 162 9.74 -2.91 -16.06
N ASN A 163 9.82 -1.93 -15.14
CA ASN A 163 10.96 -1.03 -15.00
C ASN A 163 11.55 -1.09 -13.58
N PRO A 164 12.32 -2.13 -13.24
CA PRO A 164 12.88 -2.29 -11.90
C PRO A 164 13.76 -1.13 -11.50
N LYS A 165 13.84 -0.85 -10.20
CA LYS A 165 14.79 0.13 -9.68
C LYS A 165 16.23 -0.38 -9.86
N PRO A 166 17.24 0.51 -9.80
CA PRO A 166 18.65 0.12 -9.96
C PRO A 166 19.12 -0.98 -8.99
N ASN A 167 18.56 -1.03 -7.78
CA ASN A 167 18.87 -2.05 -6.78
C ASN A 167 18.19 -3.42 -7.01
N GLY A 168 17.40 -3.58 -8.09
CA GLY A 168 16.65 -4.81 -8.39
C GLY A 168 15.23 -4.86 -7.83
N TYR A 169 14.79 -3.82 -7.12
CA TYR A 169 13.44 -3.79 -6.55
C TYR A 169 12.34 -3.87 -7.63
N LYS A 170 11.42 -4.83 -7.44
CA LYS A 170 10.24 -5.09 -8.28
C LYS A 170 8.96 -5.09 -7.44
N SER A 171 7.91 -4.44 -7.94
CA SER A 171 6.55 -4.38 -7.38
C SER A 171 5.70 -3.50 -8.29
N LEU A 172 4.38 -3.71 -8.32
CA LEU A 172 3.45 -2.76 -8.91
C LEU A 172 2.92 -1.82 -7.81
N HIS A 173 3.09 -0.51 -7.99
CA HIS A 173 2.63 0.50 -7.03
C HIS A 173 1.46 1.28 -7.61
N MET A 174 0.36 1.34 -6.88
CA MET A 174 -0.80 2.14 -7.21
C MET A 174 -1.05 3.14 -6.08
N ILE A 175 -1.45 4.35 -6.44
CA ILE A 175 -2.02 5.31 -5.49
C ILE A 175 -3.47 5.49 -5.91
N VAL A 176 -4.38 5.16 -5.00
CA VAL A 176 -5.83 5.32 -5.20
C VAL A 176 -6.38 6.33 -4.21
N GLU A 177 -7.40 7.05 -4.64
CA GLU A 177 -8.19 7.96 -3.82
C GLU A 177 -9.51 7.27 -3.46
N VAL A 178 -9.79 7.19 -2.16
CA VAL A 178 -10.90 6.43 -1.57
C VAL A 178 -11.83 7.41 -0.83
N PRO A 179 -13.14 7.43 -1.11
CA PRO A 179 -14.08 8.23 -0.34
C PRO A 179 -14.27 7.65 1.06
N VAL A 180 -14.08 8.47 2.10
CA VAL A 180 -14.33 8.11 3.50
C VAL A 180 -15.48 8.95 4.04
N PHE A 181 -16.57 8.30 4.41
CA PHE A 181 -17.74 8.97 4.97
C PHE A 181 -17.59 9.14 6.49
N MET A 182 -17.26 10.36 6.92
CA MET A 182 -17.21 10.75 8.33
C MET A 182 -18.61 11.17 8.81
N SER A 183 -18.76 11.37 10.12
CA SER A 183 -20.06 11.75 10.71
C SER A 183 -20.63 13.08 10.22
N ASP A 184 -19.79 13.96 9.67
CA ASP A 184 -20.13 15.34 9.31
C ASP A 184 -19.79 15.72 7.87
N HIS A 185 -18.97 14.93 7.16
CA HIS A 185 -18.61 15.17 5.76
C HIS A 185 -18.02 13.91 5.13
N GLU A 186 -17.91 13.92 3.81
CA GLU A 186 -17.12 12.96 3.04
C GLU A 186 -15.71 13.52 2.82
N GLU A 187 -14.70 12.67 2.91
CA GLU A 187 -13.33 13.04 2.61
C GLU A 187 -12.62 12.00 1.74
N SER A 188 -12.04 12.45 0.63
CA SER A 188 -11.25 11.59 -0.25
C SER A 188 -9.82 11.42 0.28
N ILE A 189 -9.41 10.18 0.51
CA ILE A 189 -8.14 9.83 1.17
C ILE A 189 -7.28 8.97 0.25
N CYS A 190 -5.98 9.28 0.16
CA CYS A 190 -5.02 8.49 -0.61
C CYS A 190 -4.62 7.21 0.14
N VAL A 191 -4.63 6.09 -0.57
CA VAL A 191 -4.08 4.80 -0.13
C VAL A 191 -3.06 4.32 -1.17
N GLU A 192 -1.85 3.98 -0.73
CA GLU A 192 -0.86 3.31 -1.56
C GLU A 192 -1.10 1.80 -1.53
N ILE A 193 -1.29 1.19 -2.69
CA ILE A 193 -1.42 -0.27 -2.84
C ILE A 193 -0.16 -0.78 -3.54
N GLN A 194 0.53 -1.70 -2.89
CA GLN A 194 1.72 -2.37 -3.43
C GLN A 194 1.38 -3.83 -3.71
N ILE A 195 1.45 -4.24 -4.96
CA ILE A 195 1.13 -5.61 -5.39
C ILE A 195 2.44 -6.30 -5.79
N ARG A 196 2.65 -7.52 -5.31
CA ARG A 196 3.92 -8.28 -5.41
C ARG A 196 3.67 -9.77 -5.49
N THR A 197 4.62 -10.54 -6.00
CA THR A 197 4.70 -11.98 -5.76
C THR A 197 5.27 -12.28 -4.37
N ILE A 198 5.19 -13.54 -3.94
CA ILE A 198 5.86 -14.01 -2.71
C ILE A 198 7.37 -13.73 -2.77
N ALA A 199 8.03 -14.02 -3.89
CA ALA A 199 9.47 -13.84 -4.04
C ALA A 199 9.86 -12.35 -3.99
N MET A 200 9.08 -11.47 -4.63
CA MET A 200 9.27 -10.02 -4.55
C MET A 200 9.08 -9.49 -3.11
N ASP A 201 8.08 -9.97 -2.37
CA ASP A 201 7.87 -9.53 -0.98
C ASP A 201 8.99 -9.99 -0.04
N PHE A 202 9.47 -11.24 -0.22
CA PHE A 202 10.60 -11.78 0.51
C PHE A 202 11.86 -10.95 0.28
N TRP A 203 12.22 -10.73 -0.99
CA TRP A 203 13.40 -9.95 -1.36
C TRP A 203 13.33 -8.51 -0.81
N ALA A 204 12.21 -7.82 -1.03
CA ALA A 204 12.05 -6.44 -0.59
C ALA A 204 12.06 -6.30 0.94
N SER A 205 11.57 -7.32 1.66
CA SER A 205 11.61 -7.34 3.12
C SER A 205 13.04 -7.51 3.67
N LEU A 206 13.89 -8.27 2.98
CA LEU A 206 15.30 -8.41 3.33
C LEU A 206 16.10 -7.16 2.99
N GLU A 207 15.92 -6.62 1.78
CA GLU A 207 16.55 -5.36 1.35
C GLU A 207 16.27 -4.25 2.35
N HIS A 208 15.01 -4.03 2.71
CA HIS A 208 14.63 -2.98 3.65
C HIS A 208 15.28 -3.19 5.04
N LYS A 209 15.41 -4.44 5.52
CA LYS A 209 16.07 -4.74 6.80
C LYS A 209 17.57 -4.43 6.77
N ILE A 210 18.23 -4.67 5.64
CA ILE A 210 19.64 -4.35 5.44
C ILE A 210 19.79 -2.82 5.43
N PHE A 211 19.13 -2.12 4.51
CA PHE A 211 19.29 -0.67 4.38
C PHE A 211 18.88 0.10 5.65
N TYR A 212 17.84 -0.34 6.36
CA TYR A 212 17.43 0.29 7.61
C TYR A 212 18.47 0.18 8.74
N LYS A 213 19.27 -0.90 8.79
CA LYS A 213 20.30 -1.08 9.83
C LYS A 213 21.61 -0.37 9.51
N TYR A 214 21.93 -0.19 8.23
CA TYR A 214 23.25 0.27 7.78
C TYR A 214 23.37 1.78 7.55
N TYR A 215 22.31 2.56 7.84
CA TYR A 215 22.16 4.03 7.92
C TYR A 215 22.87 4.94 6.90
N GLU A 216 24.12 4.72 6.47
CA GLU A 216 24.87 5.72 5.68
C GLU A 216 25.67 5.17 4.48
N THR A 217 26.11 3.91 4.41
CA THR A 217 26.70 3.36 3.16
C THR A 217 26.57 1.84 3.07
N VAL A 218 25.65 1.36 2.23
CA VAL A 218 25.64 -0.05 1.83
C VAL A 218 26.71 -0.23 0.74
N PRO A 219 27.72 -1.11 0.93
CA PRO A 219 28.74 -1.35 -0.08
C PRO A 219 28.14 -1.73 -1.43
N GLN A 220 28.68 -1.20 -2.53
CA GLN A 220 28.18 -1.48 -3.89
C GLN A 220 28.07 -2.99 -4.17
N ARG A 221 29.04 -3.78 -3.69
CA ARG A 221 29.01 -5.24 -3.78
C ARG A 221 27.71 -5.84 -3.24
N LEU A 222 27.20 -5.36 -2.09
CA LEU A 222 25.94 -5.85 -1.53
C LEU A 222 24.74 -5.42 -2.37
N ILE A 223 24.77 -4.23 -2.97
CA ILE A 223 23.72 -3.78 -3.89
C ILE A 223 23.69 -4.69 -5.13
N ASP A 224 24.86 -5.03 -5.66
CA ASP A 224 24.98 -5.93 -6.82
C ASP A 224 24.52 -7.36 -6.48
N ASP A 225 24.89 -7.86 -5.30
CA ASP A 225 24.45 -9.19 -4.84
C ASP A 225 22.93 -9.23 -4.56
N LEU A 226 22.37 -8.16 -3.99
CA LEU A 226 20.92 -8.02 -3.82
C LEU A 226 20.23 -7.98 -5.18
N LYS A 227 20.75 -7.23 -6.15
CA LYS A 227 20.18 -7.17 -7.50
C LYS A 227 20.18 -8.54 -8.16
N LYS A 228 21.29 -9.28 -8.11
CA LYS A 228 21.36 -10.67 -8.62
C LYS A 228 20.30 -11.56 -7.96
N ALA A 229 20.15 -11.47 -6.64
CA ALA A 229 19.12 -12.22 -5.93
C ALA A 229 17.70 -11.84 -6.38
N ALA A 230 17.46 -10.56 -6.72
CA ALA A 230 16.18 -10.10 -7.26
C ALA A 230 15.91 -10.68 -8.65
N ASP A 231 16.94 -10.71 -9.50
CA ASP A 231 16.86 -11.25 -10.85
C ASP A 231 16.60 -12.77 -10.82
N THR A 232 17.31 -13.53 -9.96
CA THR A 232 17.04 -14.97 -9.74
C THR A 232 15.65 -15.22 -9.19
N ALA A 233 15.17 -14.39 -8.25
CA ALA A 233 13.80 -14.50 -7.73
C ALA A 233 12.75 -14.29 -8.83
N TYR A 234 13.01 -13.36 -9.77
CA TYR A 234 12.14 -13.10 -10.90
C TYR A 234 12.13 -14.24 -11.94
N GLU A 235 13.28 -14.86 -12.19
CA GLU A 235 13.38 -16.07 -13.03
C GLU A 235 12.58 -17.23 -12.43
N LEU A 236 12.68 -17.41 -11.10
CA LEU A 236 11.88 -18.41 -10.38
C LEU A 236 10.38 -18.13 -10.52
N ASP A 237 9.93 -16.90 -10.25
CA ASP A 237 8.51 -16.53 -10.41
C ASP A 237 8.01 -16.85 -11.83
N THR A 238 8.78 -16.49 -12.86
CA THR A 238 8.42 -16.73 -14.26
C THR A 238 8.33 -18.23 -14.58
N THR A 239 9.29 -19.01 -14.08
CA THR A 239 9.31 -20.47 -14.29
C THR A 239 8.12 -21.14 -13.61
N MET A 240 7.81 -20.74 -12.37
CA MET A 240 6.68 -21.31 -11.62
C MET A 240 5.34 -20.97 -12.25
N GLU A 241 5.18 -19.75 -12.80
CA GLU A 241 4.00 -19.36 -13.56
C GLU A 241 3.83 -20.18 -14.84
N GLN A 242 4.91 -20.41 -15.59
CA GLN A 242 4.88 -21.27 -16.79
C GLN A 242 4.45 -22.70 -16.46
N LEU A 243 5.02 -23.30 -15.41
CA LEU A 243 4.67 -24.64 -14.95
C LEU A 243 3.20 -24.72 -14.52
N HIS A 244 2.68 -23.67 -13.86
CA HIS A 244 1.28 -23.61 -13.48
C HIS A 244 0.35 -23.62 -14.70
N HIS A 245 0.66 -22.81 -15.73
CA HIS A 245 -0.11 -22.80 -16.96
C HIS A 245 -0.08 -24.15 -17.70
N GLU A 246 1.09 -24.79 -17.79
CA GLU A 246 1.22 -26.12 -18.40
C GLU A 246 0.36 -27.18 -17.68
N MET A 247 0.36 -27.15 -16.34
CA MET A 247 -0.47 -28.05 -15.53
C MET A 247 -1.96 -27.83 -15.74
N GLU A 248 -2.41 -26.57 -15.84
CA GLU A 248 -3.80 -26.23 -16.11
C GLU A 248 -4.24 -26.68 -17.51
N ASP A 249 -3.39 -26.55 -18.53
CA ASP A 249 -3.67 -27.03 -19.88
C ASP A 249 -3.77 -28.57 -19.93
N ILE A 250 -2.91 -29.28 -19.20
CA ILE A 250 -2.98 -30.74 -19.05
C ILE A 250 -4.28 -31.15 -18.32
N LYS A 251 -4.66 -30.45 -17.26
CA LYS A 251 -5.91 -30.71 -16.52
C LYS A 251 -7.13 -30.55 -17.42
N ARG A 252 -7.19 -29.47 -18.20
CA ARG A 252 -8.28 -29.22 -19.17
C ARG A 252 -8.36 -30.27 -20.27
N ALA A 253 -7.22 -30.74 -20.77
CA ALA A 253 -7.19 -31.80 -21.78
C ALA A 253 -7.70 -33.15 -21.23
N ASN A 254 -7.60 -33.38 -19.92
CA ASN A 254 -7.99 -34.62 -19.26
C ASN A 254 -9.42 -34.60 -18.66
N GLN A 255 -10.03 -33.42 -18.49
CA GLN A 255 -11.37 -33.25 -17.90
C GLN A 255 -12.46 -33.20 -18.97
N SER A 256 -12.80 -34.37 -19.48
CA SER A 256 -14.04 -34.62 -20.24
C SER A 256 -14.77 -35.82 -19.64
N ASP A 257 -15.27 -35.68 -18.39
CA ASP A 257 -16.42 -36.41 -17.83
C ASP A 257 -16.54 -36.17 -16.32
N GLY A 258 -17.65 -35.57 -15.87
CA GLY A 258 -17.99 -35.48 -14.45
C GLY A 258 -19.18 -34.57 -14.14
N LYS A 259 -20.29 -35.16 -13.67
CA LYS A 259 -21.44 -34.44 -13.10
C LYS A 259 -21.05 -33.79 -11.78
N GLU A 260 -21.17 -32.47 -11.68
CA GLU A 260 -21.02 -31.73 -10.42
C GLU A 260 -22.32 -31.73 -9.62
N ASP A 261 -22.21 -31.93 -8.31
CA ASP A 261 -23.29 -31.77 -7.34
C ASP A 261 -23.33 -30.29 -6.89
N PHE A 262 -24.35 -29.54 -7.33
CA PHE A 262 -24.38 -28.08 -7.16
C PHE A 262 -24.76 -27.69 -5.71
N GLN A 263 -23.76 -27.42 -4.88
CA GLN A 263 -23.93 -26.81 -3.56
C GLN A 263 -23.26 -25.43 -3.54
N LEU A 264 -23.98 -24.39 -3.12
CA LEU A 264 -23.42 -23.05 -2.91
C LEU A 264 -22.77 -23.00 -1.53
N LEU A 265 -21.55 -22.45 -1.44
CA LEU A 265 -20.91 -22.18 -0.16
C LEU A 265 -20.96 -20.68 0.11
N ILE A 266 -21.59 -20.27 1.21
CA ILE A 266 -21.60 -18.88 1.71
C ILE A 266 -21.17 -18.95 3.18
N ASP A 267 -20.17 -18.17 3.60
CA ASP A 267 -19.60 -18.22 4.97
C ASP A 267 -19.21 -19.63 5.45
N ASN A 268 -18.68 -20.46 4.53
CA ASN A 268 -18.33 -21.86 4.80
C ASN A 268 -19.53 -22.74 5.22
N GLN A 269 -20.76 -22.28 4.98
CA GLN A 269 -22.00 -23.04 5.16
C GLN A 269 -22.51 -23.53 3.80
N PRO A 270 -22.85 -24.83 3.65
CA PRO A 270 -23.43 -25.36 2.43
C PRO A 270 -24.90 -24.99 2.31
N PHE A 271 -25.25 -24.35 1.20
CA PHE A 271 -26.61 -24.04 0.80
C PHE A 271 -26.99 -24.89 -0.40
N ARG A 272 -28.09 -25.64 -0.25
CA ARG A 272 -28.70 -26.34 -1.38
C ARG A 272 -29.39 -25.33 -2.29
N ILE A 273 -29.07 -25.36 -3.58
CA ILE A 273 -29.73 -24.51 -4.57
C ILE A 273 -31.16 -25.02 -4.78
N PRO A 274 -32.22 -24.22 -4.55
CA PRO A 274 -33.58 -24.62 -4.86
C PRO A 274 -33.73 -24.90 -6.36
N GLU A 275 -34.45 -25.97 -6.74
CA GLU A 275 -34.64 -26.35 -8.15
C GLU A 275 -35.26 -25.22 -8.99
N ASN A 276 -36.15 -24.43 -8.41
CA ASN A 276 -36.75 -23.27 -9.07
C ASN A 276 -35.70 -22.22 -9.46
N LEU A 277 -34.66 -22.04 -8.64
CA LEU A 277 -33.56 -21.13 -8.93
C LEU A 277 -32.65 -21.71 -10.01
N LEU A 278 -32.37 -23.03 -9.98
CA LEU A 278 -31.64 -23.74 -11.03
C LEU A 278 -32.33 -23.56 -12.39
N ASN A 279 -33.66 -23.62 -12.45
CA ASN A 279 -34.43 -23.46 -13.68
C ASN A 279 -34.42 -22.01 -14.22
N ILE A 280 -34.19 -21.00 -13.37
CA ILE A 280 -34.08 -19.59 -13.77
C ILE A 280 -32.70 -19.29 -14.36
N ILE A 281 -31.64 -19.84 -13.75
CA ILE A 281 -30.25 -19.57 -14.11
C ILE A 281 -29.69 -20.52 -15.16
N SER A 282 -30.34 -21.67 -15.41
CA SER A 282 -29.96 -22.56 -16.50
C SER A 282 -30.26 -21.90 -17.84
N PRO A 283 -29.31 -21.90 -18.80
CA PRO A 283 -29.59 -21.36 -20.13
C PRO A 283 -30.76 -22.14 -20.75
N LYS A 284 -31.83 -21.42 -21.15
CA LYS A 284 -32.92 -22.03 -21.92
C LYS A 284 -32.35 -22.49 -23.25
N SER A 285 -32.34 -23.79 -23.48
CA SER A 285 -32.06 -24.44 -24.76
C SER A 285 -32.91 -23.89 -25.90
#